data_AF-A0A439LMI5-F1
#
_entry.id   AF-A0A439LMI5-F1
#
_cell.length_a   1.000
_cell.length_b   1.000
_cell.length_c   1.000
_cell.angle_alpha   90.00
_cell.angle_beta   90.00
_cell.angle_gamma   90.00
#
_symmetry.space_group_name_H-M   'P 1'
#
loop_
_entity.id
_entity.type
_entity.pdbx_description
1 polymer ?
#
loop_
_entity_poly.entity_id
_entity_poly.type
_entity_poly.pdbx_seq_one_letter_code
_entity_poly.pdbx_strand_id
1 'polypeptide(L)' 'EETDRYWNAIVGNGGQESVCGWCKDKWGISWQITPRVLTDAMAAGGDEAKRAFDAMMTMVKIDVAAIETARRG' A
#
# COMPACT_ATOMS: atom_id res chain seq x y z
N GLU A 1 1.24 -9.23 -7.38
CA GLU A 1 2.47 -10.07 -7.45
C GLU A 1 3.68 -9.43 -6.79
N GLU A 2 4.27 -8.33 -7.28
CA GLU A 2 5.47 -7.75 -6.62
C GLU A 2 5.19 -7.21 -5.20
N THR A 3 4.11 -6.44 -5.02
CA THR A 3 3.68 -5.91 -3.71
C THR A 3 3.51 -7.03 -2.69
N ASP A 4 2.85 -8.13 -3.09
CA ASP A 4 2.62 -9.30 -2.25
C ASP A 4 3.93 -10.00 -1.88
N ARG A 5 4.85 -10.13 -2.84
CA ARG A 5 6.15 -10.77 -2.61
C ARG A 5 6.98 -10.01 -1.58
N TYR A 6 7.09 -8.69 -1.71
CA TYR A 6 7.86 -7.88 -0.76
C TYR A 6 7.19 -7.83 0.62
N TRP A 7 5.85 -7.70 0.66
CA TRP A 7 5.09 -7.75 1.90
C TRP A 7 5.31 -9.06 2.65
N ASN A 8 5.11 -10.19 1.97
CA ASN A 8 5.25 -11.52 2.55
C ASN A 8 6.70 -11.81 2.97
N ALA A 9 7.70 -11.27 2.26
CA ALA A 9 9.09 -11.43 2.64
C ALA A 9 9.43 -10.70 3.95
N ILE A 10 8.81 -9.54 4.21
CA ILE A 10 9.05 -8.76 5.43
C ILE A 10 8.28 -9.36 6.61
N VAL A 11 6.97 -9.53 6.43
CA VAL A 11 6.07 -10.02 7.49
C VAL A 11 6.34 -11.50 7.80
N GLY A 12 6.50 -12.32 6.77
CA GLY A 12 6.76 -13.76 6.91
C GLY A 12 8.12 -14.11 7.52
N ASN A 13 9.06 -13.16 7.57
CA ASN A 13 10.39 -13.35 8.18
C ASN A 13 10.45 -12.85 9.64
N GLY A 14 9.33 -12.89 10.35
CA GLY A 14 9.23 -12.40 11.73
C GLY A 14 8.99 -10.89 11.85
N GLY A 15 8.47 -10.27 10.78
CA GLY A 15 8.01 -8.89 10.78
C GLY A 15 6.60 -8.73 11.35
N GLN A 16 6.10 -7.49 11.32
CA GLN A 16 4.76 -7.13 11.78
C GLN A 16 4.03 -6.32 10.71
N GLU A 17 2.76 -6.62 10.51
CA GLU A 17 1.88 -5.83 9.65
C GLU A 17 1.52 -4.51 10.32
N SER A 18 1.37 -3.46 9.51
CA SER A 18 0.86 -2.15 9.92
C SER A 18 -0.12 -1.64 8.86
N VAL A 19 -0.81 -0.55 9.17
CA VAL A 19 -1.84 0.03 8.31
C VAL A 19 -1.25 0.76 7.10
N CYS A 20 -2.04 0.91 6.03
CA CYS A 20 -1.73 1.73 4.85
C CYS A 20 -0.43 1.34 4.13
N GLY A 21 -0.17 0.04 3.99
CA GLY A 21 1.03 -0.47 3.30
C GLY A 21 2.30 -0.40 4.14
N TRP A 22 2.21 -0.04 5.41
CA TRP A 22 3.35 -0.11 6.33
C TRP A 22 3.52 -1.51 6.88
N CYS A 23 4.76 -1.93 7.05
CA CYS A 23 5.14 -3.12 7.79
C CYS A 23 6.45 -2.86 8.52
N LYS A 24 6.74 -3.64 9.56
CA LYS A 24 8.04 -3.65 10.22
C LYS A 24 8.73 -4.97 9.95
N ASP A 25 10.03 -4.93 9.72
CA ASP A 25 10.83 -6.15 9.66
C ASP A 25 11.17 -6.67 11.07
N LYS A 26 11.85 -7.82 11.13
CA LYS A 26 12.27 -8.47 12.37
C LYS A 26 13.25 -7.65 13.23
N TRP A 27 13.85 -6.60 12.66
CA TRP A 27 14.76 -5.70 13.36
C TRP A 27 14.06 -4.40 13.80
N GLY A 28 12.76 -4.28 13.56
CA GLY A 28 11.96 -3.11 13.92
C GLY A 28 12.07 -1.94 12.95
N ILE A 29 12.68 -2.14 11.77
CA ILE A 29 12.74 -1.11 10.73
C ILE A 29 11.39 -1.04 10.03
N SER A 30 10.85 0.17 9.91
CA SER A 30 9.59 0.42 9.22
C SER A 30 9.81 0.52 7.72
N TRP A 31 9.08 -0.30 6.98
CA TRP A 31 9.02 -0.33 5.53
C TRP A 31 7.62 0.06 5.07
N GLN A 32 7.52 0.80 3.97
CA GLN A 32 6.24 1.06 3.31
C GLN A 32 6.29 0.44 1.91
N ILE A 33 5.44 -0.55 1.67
CA ILE A 33 5.30 -1.19 0.36
C ILE A 33 4.17 -0.51 -0.39
N THR A 34 4.53 0.56 -1.09
CA THR A 34 3.60 1.42 -1.83
C THR A 34 3.65 1.09 -3.32
N PRO A 35 2.54 0.64 -3.95
CA PRO A 35 2.53 0.37 -5.38
C PRO A 35 2.57 1.68 -6.19
N ARG A 36 3.19 1.63 -7.38
CA ARG A 36 3.35 2.81 -8.25
C ARG A 36 2.03 3.51 -8.54
N VAL A 37 0.95 2.75 -8.77
CA VAL A 37 -0.37 3.33 -9.06
C VAL A 37 -0.88 4.25 -7.96
N LEU A 38 -0.59 3.95 -6.70
CA LEU A 38 -0.97 4.79 -5.57
C LEU A 38 -0.14 6.07 -5.58
N THR A 39 1.17 5.98 -5.82
CA THR A 39 2.04 7.15 -5.97
C THR A 39 1.61 8.04 -7.13
N ASP A 40 1.26 7.44 -8.27
CA ASP A 40 0.80 8.17 -9.46
C ASP A 40 -0.55 8.87 -9.21
N ALA A 41 -1.49 8.20 -8.53
CA ALA A 41 -2.77 8.80 -8.16
C ALA A 41 -2.57 9.98 -7.19
N MET A 42 -1.70 9.83 -6.19
CA MET A 42 -1.36 10.92 -5.26
C MET A 42 -0.67 12.10 -5.97
N ALA A 43 0.17 11.82 -6.98
CA ALA A 43 0.81 12.85 -7.79
C ALA A 43 -0.16 13.56 -8.75
N ALA A 44 -1.17 12.86 -9.26
CA ALA A 44 -2.22 13.44 -10.11
C ALA A 44 -3.10 14.46 -9.34
N GLY A 45 -3.30 14.23 -8.04
CA GLY A 45 -4.06 15.14 -7.18
C GLY A 45 -5.57 15.09 -7.40
N GLY A 46 -6.29 16.05 -6.82
CA GLY A 46 -7.74 16.22 -6.98
C GLY A 46 -8.57 15.04 -6.46
N ASP A 47 -9.71 14.80 -7.11
CA ASP A 47 -10.66 13.75 -6.70
C ASP A 47 -10.09 12.34 -6.89
N GLU A 48 -9.19 12.17 -7.86
CA GLU A 48 -8.50 10.91 -8.11
C GLU A 48 -7.62 10.52 -6.92
N ALA A 49 -6.77 11.44 -6.47
CA ALA A 49 -5.94 11.26 -5.28
C ALA A 49 -6.80 10.99 -4.05
N LYS A 50 -7.90 11.74 -3.89
CA LYS A 50 -8.82 11.55 -2.76
C LYS A 50 -9.42 10.15 -2.72
N ARG A 51 -9.94 9.63 -3.85
CA ARG A 51 -10.52 8.28 -3.89
C ARG A 51 -9.47 7.20 -3.63
N ALA A 52 -8.29 7.33 -4.23
CA ALA A 52 -7.19 6.39 -4.00
C ALA A 52 -6.73 6.40 -2.53
N PHE A 53 -6.65 7.58 -1.92
CA PHE A 53 -6.28 7.74 -0.51
C PHE A 53 -7.34 7.17 0.44
N ASP A 54 -8.63 7.49 0.21
CA ASP A 54 -9.74 6.99 1.02
C ASP A 54 -9.81 5.45 0.96
N ALA A 55 -9.56 4.85 -0.21
CA ALA A 55 -9.45 3.39 -0.34
C ALA A 55 -8.25 2.81 0.42
N MET A 56 -7.06 3.42 0.27
CA MET A 56 -5.82 3.02 0.94
C MET A 56 -5.98 3.01 2.47
N MET A 57 -6.70 3.97 3.05
CA MET A 57 -6.91 4.09 4.50
C MET A 57 -7.64 2.89 5.12
N THR A 58 -8.34 2.08 4.32
CA THR A 58 -9.04 0.86 4.78
C THR A 58 -8.16 -0.38 4.70
N MET A 59 -6.95 -0.27 4.14
CA MET A 59 -6.09 -1.41 3.81
C MET A 59 -4.92 -1.52 4.78
N VAL A 60 -4.59 -2.76 5.16
CA VAL A 60 -3.33 -3.09 5.86
C VAL A 60 -2.24 -3.29 4.81
N LYS A 61 -2.40 -4.32 3.96
CA LYS A 61 -1.64 -4.48 2.71
C LYS A 61 -2.37 -3.80 1.55
N ILE A 62 -1.66 -3.02 0.74
CA ILE A 62 -2.27 -2.31 -0.39
C ILE A 62 -2.63 -3.28 -1.51
N ASP A 63 -3.89 -3.29 -1.90
CA ASP A 63 -4.39 -3.98 -3.09
C ASP A 63 -4.35 -3.03 -4.29
N VAL A 64 -3.50 -3.37 -5.27
CA VAL A 64 -3.30 -2.57 -6.49
C VAL A 64 -4.57 -2.45 -7.31
N ALA A 65 -5.34 -3.53 -7.45
CA ALA A 65 -6.55 -3.55 -8.27
C ALA A 65 -7.68 -2.73 -7.62
N ALA A 66 -7.78 -2.78 -6.28
CA ALA A 66 -8.72 -1.96 -5.53
C ALA A 66 -8.38 -0.46 -5.65
N ILE A 67 -7.09 -0.09 -5.55
CA ILE A 67 -6.64 1.30 -5.76
C ILE A 67 -6.92 1.76 -7.18
N GLU A 68 -6.63 0.95 -8.20
CA GLU A 68 -6.98 1.29 -9.59
C GLU A 68 -8.48 1.52 -9.79
N THR A 69 -9.31 0.70 -9.15
CA THR A 69 -10.76 0.82 -9.24
C THR A 69 -11.23 2.11 -8.58
N ALA A 70 -10.76 2.41 -7.37
CA ALA A 70 -11.07 3.66 -6.68
C ALA A 70 -10.60 4.89 -7.47
N ARG A 71 -9.42 4.82 -8.09
CA ARG A 71 -8.87 5.86 -8.96
C ARG A 71 -9.81 6.18 -10.12
N ARG A 72 -10.34 5.15 -10.79
CA ARG A 72 -11.23 5.28 -11.96
C ARG A 72 -12.61 5.87 -11.65
N GLY A 73 -13.07 5.75 -10.39
CA GLY A 73 -14.35 6.30 -9.93
C GLY A 73 -15.51 5.34 -10.12
#